data_AF-A0A7S1A892-F1
#
_entry.id   AF-A0A7S1A892-F1
#
_cell.length_a   1.000
_cell.length_b   1.000
_cell.length_c   1.000
_cell.angle_alpha   90.00
_cell.angle_beta   90.00
_cell.angle_gamma   90.00
#
_symmetry.space_group_name_H-M   'P 1'
#
loop_
_entity.id
_entity.type
_entity.pdbx_description
1 polymer ?
#
loop_
_entity_poly.entity_id
_entity_poly.type
_entity_poly.pdbx_seq_one_letter_code
_entity_poly.pdbx_strand_id
1 'polypeptide(L)'
;GEGLCLIIENVENEVDPLLDPVMEKAIIKKGKNMYINVSDQNMDYNAKFSLYMTSRLPNPHFSPELSARCTVIDFTVTVKGLEQQLLGRLISMEQKHIEESLNALQEDVTANTKSLQLLGKQLLDRLSSSSGNLLEDTELIEVLANTKAKAKEVEGKLAESDERKKEINEKREQFRPVATRGSIMY
;
A
#
# COMPACT_ATOMS: atom_id res chain seq x y z
N GLY A 1 17.03 -19.94 10.75
CA GLY A 1 17.69 -18.82 10.02
C GLY A 1 16.94 -17.52 10.19
N GLU A 2 17.52 -16.40 9.75
CA GLU A 2 16.99 -15.02 9.93
C GLU A 2 15.71 -14.70 9.13
N GLY A 3 15.28 -15.60 8.22
CA GLY A 3 14.07 -15.41 7.42
C GLY A 3 14.24 -14.36 6.33
N LEU A 4 15.38 -14.40 5.63
CA LEU A 4 15.70 -13.46 4.55
C LEU A 4 14.72 -13.59 3.36
N CYS A 5 14.62 -12.52 2.59
CA CYS A 5 13.88 -12.50 1.34
C CYS A 5 14.69 -13.20 0.24
N LEU A 6 14.08 -14.13 -0.50
CA LEU A 6 14.65 -14.73 -1.70
C LEU A 6 13.99 -14.12 -2.94
N ILE A 7 14.80 -13.68 -3.90
CA ILE A 7 14.34 -13.17 -5.19
C ILE A 7 14.88 -14.08 -6.27
N ILE A 8 13.99 -14.59 -7.12
CA ILE A 8 14.34 -15.34 -8.33
C ILE A 8 14.02 -14.46 -9.52
N GLU A 9 15.02 -14.21 -10.35
CA GLU A 9 14.88 -13.37 -11.54
C GLU A 9 14.69 -14.20 -12.81
N ASN A 10 14.01 -13.60 -13.79
CA ASN A 10 13.82 -14.15 -15.13
C ASN A 10 13.07 -15.49 -15.14
N VAL A 11 12.06 -15.62 -14.30
CA VAL A 11 11.12 -16.74 -14.37
C VAL A 11 10.36 -16.65 -15.70
N GLU A 12 10.33 -17.76 -16.42
CA GLU A 12 9.60 -17.88 -17.70
C GLU A 12 8.13 -18.27 -17.44
N ASN A 13 7.56 -19.22 -18.19
CA ASN A 13 6.15 -19.65 -17.99
C ASN A 13 6.00 -20.71 -16.90
N GLU A 14 7.10 -21.38 -16.53
CA GLU A 14 7.12 -22.45 -15.54
C GLU A 14 8.16 -22.15 -14.45
N VAL A 15 7.92 -22.69 -13.26
CA VAL A 15 8.80 -22.61 -12.10
C VAL A 15 9.29 -24.03 -11.81
N ASP A 16 10.54 -24.16 -11.38
CA ASP A 16 11.10 -25.45 -10.99
C ASP A 16 10.21 -26.11 -9.90
N PRO A 17 9.70 -27.34 -10.12
CA PRO A 17 8.90 -28.08 -9.14
C PRO A 17 9.57 -28.26 -7.78
N LEU A 18 10.90 -28.09 -7.71
CA LEU A 18 11.63 -28.01 -6.44
C LEU A 18 11.04 -26.99 -5.45
N LEU A 19 10.45 -25.92 -5.98
CA LEU A 19 9.88 -24.82 -5.20
C LEU A 19 8.42 -25.06 -4.83
N ASP A 20 7.79 -26.13 -5.32
CA ASP A 20 6.38 -26.44 -5.02
C ASP A 20 6.09 -26.47 -3.52
N PRO A 21 6.89 -27.11 -2.64
CA PRO A 21 6.63 -27.10 -1.20
C PRO A 21 6.63 -25.69 -0.61
N VAL A 22 7.49 -24.81 -1.15
CA VAL A 22 7.60 -23.39 -0.74
C VAL A 22 6.39 -22.59 -1.21
N MET A 23 5.97 -22.77 -2.47
CA MET A 23 4.81 -22.09 -3.05
C MET A 23 3.50 -22.54 -2.38
N GLU A 24 3.37 -23.83 -2.07
CA GLU A 24 2.21 -24.42 -1.38
C GLU A 24 2.20 -24.13 0.12
N LYS A 25 3.28 -23.54 0.65
CA LYS A 25 3.47 -23.33 2.09
C LYS A 25 3.27 -24.63 2.87
N ALA A 26 3.87 -25.72 2.40
CA ALA A 26 3.85 -27.04 3.01
C ALA A 26 4.70 -27.10 4.30
N ILE A 27 4.36 -26.22 5.25
CA ILE A 27 5.12 -25.98 6.48
C ILE A 27 4.75 -27.03 7.52
N ILE A 28 5.75 -27.76 7.99
CA ILE A 28 5.64 -28.78 9.03
C ILE A 28 5.98 -28.16 10.37
N LYS A 29 5.01 -28.06 11.28
CA LYS A 29 5.23 -27.54 12.63
C LYS A 29 5.58 -28.68 13.60
N LYS A 30 6.75 -28.61 14.23
CA LYS A 30 7.17 -29.53 15.30
C LYS A 30 7.48 -28.73 16.56
N GLY A 31 6.51 -28.72 17.49
CA GLY A 31 6.59 -27.91 18.70
C GLY A 31 6.57 -26.41 18.38
N LYS A 32 7.62 -25.68 18.78
CA LYS A 32 7.81 -24.25 18.47
C LYS A 32 8.48 -23.99 17.13
N ASN A 33 9.13 -25.00 16.55
CA ASN A 33 9.90 -24.86 15.32
C ASN A 33 9.02 -25.20 14.10
N MET A 34 9.30 -24.53 13.00
CA MET A 34 8.65 -24.77 11.70
C MET A 34 9.72 -25.25 10.72
N TYR A 35 9.33 -26.16 9.84
CA TYR A 35 10.19 -26.78 8.86
C TYR A 35 9.51 -26.84 7.50
N ILE A 36 10.28 -26.99 6.45
CA ILE A 36 9.79 -27.20 5.09
C ILE A 36 10.71 -28.17 4.36
N ASN A 37 10.14 -29.14 3.66
CA ASN A 37 10.92 -30.10 2.88
C ASN A 37 11.11 -29.56 1.47
N VAL A 38 12.36 -29.38 1.04
CA VAL A 38 12.73 -28.93 -0.31
C VAL A 38 13.77 -29.91 -0.83
N SER A 39 13.53 -30.56 -1.98
CA SER A 39 14.46 -31.55 -2.56
C SER A 39 14.93 -32.63 -1.58
N ASP A 40 13.97 -33.23 -0.85
CA ASP A 40 14.25 -34.22 0.21
C ASP A 40 15.10 -33.72 1.39
N GLN A 41 15.40 -32.42 1.45
CA GLN A 41 16.06 -31.80 2.59
C GLN A 41 15.05 -31.10 3.49
N ASN A 42 15.10 -31.43 4.78
CA ASN A 42 14.29 -30.76 5.79
C ASN A 42 14.98 -29.47 6.25
N MET A 43 14.45 -28.33 5.82
CA MET A 43 15.01 -27.01 6.10
C MET A 43 14.22 -26.28 7.20
N ASP A 44 14.89 -25.49 8.03
CA ASP A 44 14.24 -24.61 9.01
C ASP A 44 13.44 -23.50 8.31
N TYR A 45 12.15 -23.41 8.61
CA TYR A 45 11.28 -22.34 8.11
C TYR A 45 11.15 -21.21 9.13
N ASN A 46 11.25 -19.96 8.67
CA ASN A 46 11.00 -18.76 9.46
C ASN A 46 9.81 -18.01 8.87
N ALA A 47 8.84 -17.62 9.70
CA ALA A 47 7.64 -16.89 9.27
C ALA A 47 7.92 -15.52 8.63
N LYS A 48 9.12 -14.95 8.79
CA LYS A 48 9.54 -13.71 8.11
C LYS A 48 10.07 -13.94 6.69
N PHE A 49 10.34 -15.18 6.30
CA PHE A 49 10.79 -15.53 4.96
C PHE A 49 9.75 -15.09 3.90
N SER A 50 10.23 -14.52 2.80
CA SER A 50 9.43 -14.13 1.65
C SER A 50 10.12 -14.56 0.37
N LEU A 51 9.35 -15.03 -0.62
CA LEU A 51 9.82 -15.39 -1.94
C LEU A 51 9.17 -14.45 -2.97
N TYR A 52 10.00 -13.80 -3.79
CA TYR A 52 9.54 -13.04 -4.94
C TYR A 52 10.14 -13.61 -6.21
N MET A 53 9.35 -13.59 -7.27
CA MET A 53 9.75 -14.04 -8.60
C MET A 53 9.50 -12.91 -9.58
N THR A 54 10.46 -12.62 -10.44
CA THR A 54 10.31 -11.60 -11.49
C THR A 54 10.35 -12.27 -12.86
N SER A 55 9.48 -11.84 -13.76
CA SER A 55 9.49 -12.24 -15.16
C SER A 55 9.70 -11.01 -16.04
N ARG A 56 10.44 -11.19 -17.14
CA ARG A 56 10.59 -10.18 -18.19
C ARG A 56 9.67 -10.44 -19.39
N LEU A 57 8.88 -11.50 -19.34
CA LEU A 57 7.93 -11.80 -20.40
C LEU A 57 6.81 -10.74 -20.37
N PRO A 58 6.52 -10.06 -21.51
CA PRO A 58 5.44 -9.07 -21.56
C PRO A 58 4.05 -9.69 -21.35
N ASN A 59 3.89 -10.96 -21.71
CA ASN A 59 2.65 -11.71 -21.56
C ASN A 59 2.97 -13.15 -21.13
N PRO A 60 3.30 -13.39 -19.85
CA PRO A 60 3.60 -14.73 -19.38
C PRO A 60 2.34 -15.59 -19.35
N HIS A 61 2.43 -16.80 -19.90
CA HIS A 61 1.35 -17.78 -19.89
C HIS A 61 1.57 -18.75 -18.72
N PHE A 62 1.43 -18.23 -17.50
CA PHE A 62 1.52 -19.06 -16.30
C PHE A 62 0.39 -20.09 -16.26
N SER A 63 0.73 -21.33 -15.90
CA SER A 63 -0.26 -22.39 -15.74
C SER A 63 -1.30 -22.01 -14.66
N PRO A 64 -2.54 -22.54 -14.74
CA PRO A 64 -3.53 -22.34 -13.69
C PRO A 64 -3.04 -22.79 -12.31
N GLU A 65 -2.21 -23.83 -12.28
CA GLU A 65 -1.59 -24.35 -11.06
C GLU A 65 -0.62 -23.35 -10.42
N LEU A 66 0.25 -22.73 -11.21
CA LEU A 66 1.15 -21.68 -10.73
C LEU A 66 0.36 -20.44 -10.28
N SER A 67 -0.66 -20.05 -11.06
CA SER A 67 -1.52 -18.90 -10.74
C SER A 67 -2.41 -19.13 -9.51
N ALA A 68 -2.70 -20.38 -9.16
CA ALA A 68 -3.43 -20.72 -7.94
C ALA A 68 -2.54 -20.67 -6.68
N ARG A 69 -1.26 -20.99 -6.82
CA ARG A 69 -0.28 -21.06 -5.71
C ARG A 69 0.44 -19.74 -5.46
N CYS A 70 0.58 -18.90 -6.49
CA CYS A 70 1.27 -17.62 -6.40
C CYS A 70 0.36 -16.44 -6.77
N THR A 71 0.59 -15.30 -6.15
CA THR A 71 -0.05 -14.04 -6.55
C THR A 71 0.76 -13.41 -7.67
N VAL A 72 0.17 -13.31 -8.86
CA VAL A 72 0.77 -12.60 -10.00
C VAL A 72 0.52 -11.10 -9.85
N ILE A 73 1.58 -10.30 -9.95
CA ILE A 73 1.51 -8.84 -9.94
C ILE A 73 1.95 -8.33 -11.30
N ASP A 74 1.05 -7.63 -11.99
CA ASP A 74 1.35 -7.01 -13.28
C ASP A 74 2.10 -5.69 -13.08
N PHE A 75 3.37 -5.67 -13.48
CA PHE A 75 4.23 -4.48 -13.50
C PHE A 75 4.35 -3.85 -14.89
N THR A 76 3.54 -4.29 -15.85
CA THR A 76 3.56 -3.75 -17.21
C THR A 76 3.25 -2.26 -17.18
N VAL A 77 4.13 -1.49 -17.80
CA VAL A 77 3.95 -0.05 -17.92
C VAL A 77 2.76 0.21 -18.84
N THR A 78 1.67 0.71 -18.26
CA THR A 78 0.52 1.16 -19.04
C THR A 78 0.79 2.55 -19.61
N VAL A 79 0.26 2.86 -20.80
CA VAL A 79 0.39 4.19 -21.43
C VAL A 79 -0.06 5.30 -20.48
N LYS A 80 -1.18 5.08 -19.77
CA LYS A 80 -1.71 6.02 -18.76
C LYS A 80 -0.78 6.15 -17.56
N GLY A 81 -0.19 5.05 -17.08
CA GLY A 81 0.77 5.07 -15.98
C GLY A 81 2.05 5.83 -16.35
N LEU A 82 2.59 5.57 -17.54
CA LEU A 82 3.75 6.27 -18.08
C LEU A 82 3.46 7.76 -18.29
N GLU A 83 2.32 8.09 -18.89
CA GLU A 83 1.86 9.47 -19.06
C GLU A 83 1.81 10.20 -17.73
N GLN A 84 1.25 9.58 -16.68
CA GLN A 84 1.18 10.19 -15.35
C GLN A 84 2.58 10.41 -14.74
N GLN A 85 3.51 9.48 -14.94
CA GLN A 85 4.90 9.62 -14.49
C GLN A 85 5.65 10.73 -15.24
N LEU A 86 5.48 10.79 -16.56
CA LEU A 86 6.06 11.84 -17.40
C LEU A 86 5.48 13.22 -17.04
N LEU A 87 4.18 13.30 -16.77
CA LEU A 87 3.51 14.52 -16.34
C LEU A 87 4.12 15.04 -15.03
N GLY A 88 4.24 14.19 -14.01
CA GLY A 88 4.87 14.58 -12.75
C GLY A 88 6.32 15.02 -12.91
N ARG A 89 7.09 14.32 -13.77
CA ARG A 89 8.48 14.67 -14.04
C ARG A 89 8.61 16.00 -14.78
N LEU A 90 7.75 16.26 -15.75
CA LEU A 90 7.71 17.52 -16.50
C LEU A 90 7.37 18.70 -15.57
N ILE A 91 6.32 18.57 -14.76
CA ILE A 91 5.91 19.62 -13.81
C ILE A 91 7.01 19.88 -12.78
N SER A 92 7.72 18.85 -12.32
CA SER A 92 8.84 19.01 -11.39
C SER A 92 9.97 19.86 -11.97
N MET A 93 10.15 19.86 -13.30
CA MET A 93 11.16 20.67 -14.00
C MET A 93 10.65 22.06 -14.35
N GLU A 94 9.44 22.17 -14.89
CA GLU A 94 8.88 23.43 -15.40
C GLU A 94 8.27 24.30 -14.28
N GLN A 95 7.56 23.68 -13.33
CA GLN A 95 6.81 24.37 -12.27
C GLN A 95 6.90 23.63 -10.94
N LYS A 96 8.13 23.54 -10.42
CA LYS A 96 8.45 22.86 -9.15
C LYS A 96 7.53 23.22 -7.98
N HIS A 97 7.13 24.48 -7.86
CA HIS A 97 6.25 24.94 -6.77
C HIS A 97 4.88 24.23 -6.74
N ILE A 98 4.35 23.80 -7.90
CA ILE A 98 3.08 23.06 -7.98
C ILE A 98 3.24 21.66 -7.40
N GLU A 99 4.34 20.99 -7.73
CA GLU A 99 4.62 19.64 -7.22
C GLU A 99 4.97 19.69 -5.72
N GLU A 100 5.71 20.70 -5.27
CA GLU A 100 5.96 20.94 -3.84
C GLU A 100 4.65 21.19 -3.08
N SER A 101 3.74 21.98 -3.63
CA SER A 101 2.41 22.21 -3.04
C SER A 101 1.58 20.94 -2.98
N LEU A 102 1.64 20.09 -4.02
CA LEU A 102 0.96 18.79 -4.04
C LEU A 102 1.51 17.85 -2.96
N ASN A 103 2.83 17.78 -2.83
CA ASN A 103 3.50 16.94 -1.84
C ASN A 103 3.16 17.38 -0.41
N ALA A 104 3.25 18.67 -0.11
CA ALA A 104 2.86 19.21 1.19
C ALA A 104 1.39 18.92 1.51
N LEU A 105 0.49 19.11 0.54
CA LEU A 105 -0.93 18.78 0.69
C LEU A 105 -1.15 17.28 0.96
N GLN A 106 -0.39 16.41 0.32
CA GLN A 106 -0.49 14.96 0.51
C GLN A 106 0.03 14.52 1.88
N GLU A 107 1.10 15.15 2.38
CA GLU A 107 1.59 14.96 3.75
C GLU A 107 0.53 15.39 4.77
N ASP A 108 -0.08 16.57 4.58
CA ASP A 108 -1.15 17.08 5.45
C ASP A 108 -2.37 16.16 5.45
N VAL A 109 -2.83 15.70 4.28
CA VAL A 109 -3.95 14.75 4.18
C VAL A 109 -3.61 13.45 4.90
N THR A 110 -2.38 12.95 4.77
CA THR A 110 -1.94 11.72 5.44
C THR A 110 -1.94 11.90 6.97
N ALA A 111 -1.39 13.01 7.45
CA ALA A 111 -1.35 13.34 8.88
C ALA A 111 -2.77 13.50 9.46
N ASN A 112 -3.65 14.22 8.77
CA ASN A 112 -5.04 14.45 9.17
C ASN A 112 -5.85 13.15 9.16
N THR A 113 -5.72 12.32 8.13
CA THR A 113 -6.40 11.01 8.05
C THR A 113 -5.98 10.10 9.20
N LYS A 114 -4.67 10.07 9.52
CA LYS A 114 -4.14 9.31 10.67
C LYS A 114 -4.66 9.86 11.99
N SER A 115 -4.73 11.18 12.15
CA SER A 115 -5.30 11.83 13.33
C SER A 115 -6.77 11.46 13.52
N LEU A 116 -7.56 11.47 12.44
CA LEU A 116 -8.97 11.08 12.46
C LEU A 116 -9.15 9.61 12.88
N GLN A 117 -8.35 8.70 12.34
CA GLN A 117 -8.35 7.29 12.76
C GLN A 117 -7.99 7.13 14.24
N LEU A 118 -7.00 7.88 14.73
CA LEU A 118 -6.60 7.84 16.14
C LEU A 118 -7.70 8.36 17.06
N LEU A 119 -8.34 9.49 16.72
CA LEU A 119 -9.47 10.04 17.47
C LEU A 119 -10.64 9.06 17.49
N GLY A 120 -10.94 8.42 16.35
CA GLY A 120 -11.96 7.37 16.26
C GLY A 120 -11.67 6.17 17.16
N LYS A 121 -10.41 5.70 17.17
CA LYS A 121 -9.98 4.62 18.05
C LYS A 121 -10.07 5.00 19.53
N GLN A 122 -9.60 6.19 19.90
CA GLN A 122 -9.68 6.69 21.28
C GLN A 122 -11.13 6.79 21.76
N LEU A 123 -12.04 7.24 20.90
CA LEU A 123 -13.46 7.32 21.21
C LEU A 123 -14.05 5.92 21.46
N LEU A 124 -13.73 4.95 20.62
CA LEU A 124 -14.18 3.57 20.76
C LEU A 124 -13.61 2.91 22.02
N ASP A 125 -12.30 3.08 22.27
CA ASP A 125 -11.63 2.55 23.46
C ASP A 125 -12.28 3.11 24.73
N ARG A 126 -12.54 4.42 24.78
CA ARG A 126 -13.20 5.08 25.92
C ARG A 126 -14.62 4.56 26.16
N LEU A 127 -15.42 4.42 25.11
CA LEU A 127 -16.77 3.82 25.19
C LEU A 127 -16.72 2.37 25.68
N SER A 128 -15.75 1.58 25.21
CA SER A 128 -15.61 0.16 25.60
C SER A 128 -15.08 -0.04 27.03
N SER A 129 -14.25 0.89 27.52
CA SER A 129 -13.69 0.86 28.89
C SER A 129 -14.67 1.35 29.96
N SER A 130 -15.71 2.08 29.56
CA SER A 130 -16.75 2.58 30.46
C SER A 130 -17.63 1.41 30.94
N SER A 131 -17.37 0.95 32.16
CA SER A 131 -18.18 -0.07 32.84
C SER A 131 -19.06 0.64 33.89
N GLY A 132 -20.23 1.15 33.47
CA GLY A 132 -21.12 1.92 34.35
C GLY A 132 -22.20 2.70 33.59
N ASN A 133 -22.96 3.56 34.28
CA ASN A 133 -23.95 4.44 33.67
C ASN A 133 -23.23 5.60 32.95
N LEU A 134 -23.10 5.53 31.62
CA LEU A 134 -22.40 6.52 30.79
C LEU A 134 -22.89 7.97 30.98
N LEU A 135 -24.12 8.16 31.46
CA LEU A 135 -24.70 9.48 31.69
C LEU A 135 -24.23 10.15 32.98
N GLU A 136 -23.63 9.40 33.91
CA GLU A 136 -23.15 9.91 35.20
C GLU A 136 -21.65 10.24 35.19
N ASP A 137 -20.92 9.75 34.19
CA ASP A 137 -19.49 10.04 34.00
C ASP A 137 -19.32 11.36 33.23
N THR A 138 -19.39 12.46 33.97
CA THR A 138 -19.24 13.82 33.41
C THR A 138 -17.89 14.04 32.74
N GLU A 139 -16.84 13.39 33.22
CA GLU A 139 -15.49 13.47 32.65
C GLU A 139 -15.44 12.77 31.28
N LEU A 140 -16.06 11.60 31.16
CA LEU A 140 -16.19 10.89 29.90
C LEU A 140 -17.01 11.70 28.87
N ILE A 141 -18.12 12.32 29.29
CA ILE A 141 -18.96 13.15 28.39
C ILE A 141 -18.15 14.33 27.83
N GLU A 142 -17.37 15.01 28.67
CA GLU A 142 -16.54 16.13 28.23
C GLU A 142 -15.45 15.70 27.25
N VAL A 143 -14.78 14.57 27.52
CA VAL A 143 -13.75 14.01 26.63
C VAL A 143 -14.34 13.56 25.29
N LEU A 144 -15.54 12.96 25.30
CA LEU A 144 -16.25 12.56 24.09
C LEU A 144 -16.66 13.77 23.24
N ALA A 145 -17.16 14.83 23.88
CA ALA A 145 -17.52 16.08 23.20
C ALA A 145 -16.29 16.74 22.55
N ASN A 146 -15.18 16.82 23.28
CA ASN A 146 -13.91 17.37 22.78
C ASN A 146 -13.33 16.54 21.63
N THR A 147 -13.37 15.20 21.74
CA THR A 147 -12.90 14.29 20.67
C THR A 147 -13.73 14.44 19.40
N LYS A 148 -15.06 14.53 19.55
CA LYS A 148 -15.98 14.75 18.44
C LYS A 148 -15.78 16.11 17.77
N ALA A 149 -15.57 17.17 18.54
CA ALA A 149 -15.31 18.50 18.00
C ALA A 149 -14.00 18.53 17.19
N LYS A 150 -12.92 17.95 17.72
CA LYS A 150 -11.64 17.81 17.00
C LYS A 150 -11.76 16.96 15.73
N ALA A 151 -12.50 15.85 15.77
CA ALA A 151 -12.74 15.03 14.59
C ALA A 151 -13.43 15.84 13.47
N LYS A 152 -14.47 16.62 13.83
CA LYS A 152 -15.17 17.49 12.89
C LYS A 152 -14.27 18.59 12.30
N GLU A 153 -13.35 19.15 13.08
CA GLU A 153 -12.36 20.11 12.59
C GLU A 153 -11.41 19.47 11.57
N VAL A 154 -10.91 18.25 11.86
CA VAL A 154 -10.04 17.51 10.94
C VAL A 154 -10.77 17.11 9.66
N GLU A 155 -12.03 16.71 9.74
CA GLU A 155 -12.88 16.46 8.56
C GLU A 155 -13.03 17.71 7.68
N GLY A 156 -13.22 18.89 8.30
CA GLY A 156 -13.25 20.16 7.58
C GLY A 156 -11.95 20.44 6.82
N LYS A 157 -10.80 20.23 7.48
CA LYS A 157 -9.47 20.38 6.84
C LYS A 157 -9.27 19.40 5.68
N LEU A 158 -9.75 18.16 5.80
CA LEU A 158 -9.69 17.18 4.72
C LEU A 158 -10.53 17.62 3.52
N ALA A 159 -11.73 18.17 3.74
CA ALA A 159 -12.56 18.70 2.68
C ALA A 159 -11.92 19.90 1.96
N GLU A 160 -11.31 20.84 2.70
CA GLU A 160 -10.54 21.95 2.10
C GLU A 160 -9.35 21.44 1.29
N SER A 161 -8.64 20.42 1.80
CA SER A 161 -7.53 19.80 1.08
C SER A 161 -7.97 19.14 -0.22
N ASP A 162 -9.15 18.52 -0.26
CA ASP A 162 -9.70 17.94 -1.49
C ASP A 162 -10.00 19.00 -2.55
N GLU A 163 -10.48 20.19 -2.15
CA GLU A 163 -10.69 21.31 -3.07
C GLU A 163 -9.36 21.85 -3.61
N ARG A 164 -8.38 22.11 -2.74
CA ARG A 164 -7.03 22.51 -3.16
C ARG A 164 -6.38 21.49 -4.09
N LYS A 165 -6.59 20.20 -3.84
CA LYS A 165 -6.07 19.12 -4.69
C LYS A 165 -6.64 19.18 -6.10
N LYS A 166 -7.92 19.53 -6.25
CA LYS A 166 -8.54 19.72 -7.57
C LYS A 166 -7.92 20.90 -8.30
N GLU A 167 -7.76 22.04 -7.65
CA GLU A 167 -7.13 23.23 -8.24
C GLU A 167 -5.68 22.96 -8.69
N ILE A 168 -4.91 22.25 -7.85
CA ILE A 168 -3.57 21.82 -8.21
C ILE A 168 -3.63 20.90 -9.44
N ASN A 169 -4.52 19.91 -9.44
CA ASN A 169 -4.64 18.98 -10.55
C ASN A 169 -5.02 19.68 -11.85
N GLU A 170 -5.94 20.65 -11.84
CA GLU A 170 -6.30 21.47 -13.00
C GLU A 170 -5.09 22.18 -13.62
N LYS A 171 -4.18 22.71 -12.79
CA LYS A 171 -2.92 23.30 -13.30
C LYS A 171 -2.03 22.25 -13.93
N ARG A 172 -1.95 21.05 -13.34
CA ARG A 172 -1.16 19.92 -13.88
C ARG A 172 -1.69 19.47 -15.24
N GLU A 173 -3.01 19.44 -15.41
CA GLU A 173 -3.66 19.03 -16.66
C GLU A 173 -3.26 19.89 -17.88
N GLN A 174 -2.81 21.13 -17.68
CA GLN A 174 -2.28 21.98 -18.75
C GLN A 174 -1.04 21.38 -19.42
N PHE A 175 -0.27 20.57 -18.70
CA PHE A 175 0.94 19.90 -19.19
C PHE A 175 0.66 18.49 -19.72
N ARG A 176 -0.56 17.97 -19.55
CA ARG A 176 -0.93 16.61 -19.98
C ARG A 176 -0.64 16.35 -21.46
N PRO A 177 -0.95 17.24 -22.42
CA PRO A 177 -0.69 16.97 -23.84
C PRO A 177 0.79 16.68 -24.15
N VAL A 178 1.73 17.28 -23.41
CA VAL A 178 3.17 17.04 -23.57
C VAL A 178 3.53 15.66 -23.03
N ALA A 179 3.00 15.29 -21.87
CA ALA A 179 3.19 13.96 -21.29
C ALA A 179 2.58 12.85 -22.15
N THR A 180 1.39 13.07 -22.73
CA THR A 180 0.75 12.12 -23.65
C THR A 180 1.59 11.90 -24.91
N ARG A 181 2.17 12.96 -25.48
CA ARG A 181 3.10 12.81 -26.62
C ARG A 181 4.33 11.99 -26.23
N GLY A 182 4.87 12.22 -25.04
CA GLY A 182 6.01 11.46 -24.52
C GLY A 182 5.69 9.98 -24.30
N SER A 183 4.49 9.65 -23.83
CA SER A 183 4.09 8.25 -23.61
C SER A 183 3.78 7.50 -24.90
N ILE A 184 3.34 8.17 -25.98
CA ILE A 184 3.14 7.57 -27.30
C ILE A 184 4.46 7.27 -28.01
N MET A 185 5.51 8.07 -27.75
CA MET A 185 6.82 7.93 -28.39
C MET A 185 7.69 6.83 -27.76
N TYR A 186 7.31 6.32 -26.58
CA TYR A 186 7.99 5.25 -25.85
C TYR A 186 7.50 3.88 -26.33
#